data_AF-A0A942ZCQ4-F1
#
_entry.id   AF-A0A942ZCQ4-F1
#
_cell.length_a   1.000
_cell.length_b   1.000
_cell.length_c   1.000
_cell.angle_alpha   90.00
_cell.angle_beta   90.00
_cell.angle_gamma   90.00
#
_symmetry.space_group_name_H-M   'P 1'
#
loop_
_entity.id
_entity.type
_entity.pdbx_description
1 polymer ?
#
loop_
_entity_poly.entity_id
_entity_poly.type
_entity_poly.pdbx_seq_one_letter_code
_entity_poly.pdbx_strand_id
1 'polypeptide(L)'
;MLENKELFDTVEDVKSDFNDYFARIGGKKFKQFYYDWHIEAMIAPFAELTEYFTSNFENPHRSFSKFSAAFKQNVADYNVDNPANSSLKCREFSVTKDGRLAQTIDQIETFGFEFRQFIYSFATRKDHDEAFGNWPIKTNMPYSTTYGLQTAVKIIDYLDKNFASLQNAADVKQKAGFLVDAYLRNNYVRDYRYTPQYTYESRRNFVNRLVSRREKLSEQFNQALAEYKNLPVRPQGRFSDTFQIETKTPASFGQYTPNGFELEFYVPEEMGDYAKLISFLKNKNGWKGIYTSNKDSSVYDDADSAGVIMRDESLARYNGLAAVEYASKIMRTPKDEEACLRLFDSFENGYANVHCSLHQHVSNQELDFDGYKRLVKRMMQFEKAIVRNFAAPERHDGKLLYATYISRNLSTNDSRDYPLLCLMTDMCDNKDQLVEMVSFGHKYKTLNIVPEHTVEFRFMNAHFNKEFVSAFLQFNRDMVNSAANNEGTFVNRALAKEYSWKKNRETDKKTVIKPLSYYYEHQYDSYRPQETVSKSTIDGEQKYAHLVVQALNETKKLAYSNPLFISKVKARHVR
;
A
#
# COMPACT_ATOMS: atom_id res chain seq x y z
N MET A 1 26.80 -33.43 1.98
CA MET A 1 25.72 -32.54 1.48
C MET A 1 24.54 -32.76 2.39
N LEU A 2 24.22 -31.80 3.26
CA LEU A 2 22.97 -31.84 4.02
C LEU A 2 21.92 -31.17 3.15
N GLU A 3 21.10 -31.96 2.47
CA GLU A 3 19.83 -31.46 1.95
C GLU A 3 19.04 -30.95 3.15
N ASN A 4 18.60 -29.70 3.12
CA ASN A 4 17.74 -29.14 4.16
C ASN A 4 16.32 -29.69 3.99
N LYS A 5 16.18 -31.01 4.22
CA LYS A 5 15.00 -31.83 3.94
C LYS A 5 13.75 -31.25 4.59
N GLU A 6 13.88 -30.72 5.81
CA GLU A 6 12.76 -30.14 6.55
C GLU A 6 12.17 -28.89 5.89
N LEU A 7 13.01 -28.05 5.28
CA LEU A 7 12.56 -26.88 4.54
C LEU A 7 11.87 -27.29 3.23
N PHE A 8 12.39 -28.30 2.54
CA PHE A 8 11.75 -28.85 1.35
C PHE A 8 10.37 -29.44 1.66
N ASP A 9 10.26 -30.25 2.71
CA ASP A 9 9.00 -30.83 3.15
C ASP A 9 7.98 -29.72 3.49
N THR A 10 8.43 -28.65 4.14
CA THR A 10 7.60 -27.48 4.46
C THR A 10 7.14 -26.72 3.20
N VAL A 11 7.99 -26.61 2.17
CA VAL A 11 7.62 -25.98 0.89
C VAL A 11 6.55 -26.79 0.16
N GLU A 12 6.72 -28.11 0.05
CA GLU A 12 5.76 -28.98 -0.64
C GLU A 12 4.42 -29.02 0.09
N ASP A 13 4.44 -29.05 1.41
CA ASP A 13 3.26 -28.92 2.24
C ASP A 13 2.48 -27.61 1.97
N VAL A 14 3.19 -26.47 1.89
CA VAL A 14 2.56 -25.16 1.59
C VAL A 14 1.95 -25.17 0.19
N LYS A 15 2.65 -25.71 -0.82
CA LYS A 15 2.10 -25.86 -2.17
C LYS A 15 0.86 -26.74 -2.17
N SER A 16 0.86 -27.83 -1.41
CA SER A 16 -0.30 -28.71 -1.26
C SER A 16 -1.49 -27.98 -0.66
N ASP A 17 -1.29 -27.23 0.43
CA ASP A 17 -2.35 -26.43 1.04
C ASP A 17 -2.91 -25.39 0.05
N PHE A 18 -2.06 -24.70 -0.72
CA PHE A 18 -2.51 -23.78 -1.76
C PHE A 18 -3.30 -24.48 -2.87
N ASN A 19 -2.83 -25.64 -3.34
CA ASN A 19 -3.53 -26.42 -4.35
C ASN A 19 -4.92 -26.85 -3.87
N ASP A 20 -5.03 -27.31 -2.62
CA ASP A 20 -6.29 -27.67 -1.99
C ASP A 20 -7.24 -26.47 -1.89
N TYR A 21 -6.71 -25.30 -1.52
CA TYR A 21 -7.49 -24.06 -1.49
C TYR A 21 -8.01 -23.68 -2.87
N PHE A 22 -7.14 -23.64 -3.89
CA PHE A 22 -7.52 -23.24 -5.24
C PHE A 22 -8.47 -24.24 -5.91
N ALA A 23 -8.32 -25.54 -5.61
CA ALA A 23 -9.27 -26.56 -6.04
C ALA A 23 -10.67 -26.30 -5.44
N ARG A 24 -10.76 -25.90 -4.16
CA ARG A 24 -12.05 -25.62 -3.49
C ARG A 24 -12.76 -24.39 -4.04
N ILE A 25 -12.01 -23.33 -4.36
CA ILE A 25 -12.60 -22.08 -4.90
C ILE A 25 -12.77 -22.10 -6.43
N GLY A 26 -12.39 -23.19 -7.09
CA GLY A 26 -12.59 -23.41 -8.52
C GLY A 26 -11.60 -22.67 -9.42
N GLY A 27 -10.38 -22.39 -8.94
CA GLY A 27 -9.32 -21.77 -9.75
C GLY A 27 -8.29 -21.02 -8.90
N LYS A 28 -7.17 -20.63 -9.54
CA LYS A 28 -6.09 -19.83 -8.92
C LYS A 28 -6.47 -18.36 -8.77
N LYS A 29 -7.48 -18.06 -7.95
CA LYS A 29 -7.96 -16.70 -7.68
C LYS A 29 -7.16 -16.04 -6.56
N PHE A 30 -5.99 -15.53 -6.90
CA PHE A 30 -5.05 -14.99 -5.90
C PHE A 30 -5.58 -13.75 -5.17
N LYS A 31 -6.43 -12.93 -5.81
CA LYS A 31 -7.14 -11.81 -5.13
C LYS A 31 -8.05 -12.30 -4.01
N GLN A 32 -8.80 -13.39 -4.25
CA GLN A 32 -9.66 -14.00 -3.24
C GLN A 32 -8.83 -14.58 -2.08
N PHE A 33 -7.72 -15.24 -2.39
CA PHE A 33 -6.77 -15.69 -1.36
C PHE A 33 -6.29 -14.53 -0.49
N TYR A 34 -5.87 -13.42 -1.12
CA TYR A 34 -5.36 -12.26 -0.39
C TYR A 34 -6.45 -11.59 0.46
N TYR A 35 -7.71 -11.57 -0.01
CA TYR A 35 -8.87 -11.17 0.79
C TYR A 35 -9.02 -12.06 2.03
N ASP A 36 -9.02 -13.39 1.83
CA ASP A 36 -9.19 -14.38 2.91
C ASP A 36 -8.12 -14.29 3.98
N TRP A 37 -6.90 -13.95 3.58
CA TRP A 37 -5.78 -13.74 4.48
C TRP A 37 -5.98 -12.53 5.41
N HIS A 38 -6.61 -11.46 4.93
CA HIS A 38 -6.69 -10.17 5.65
C HIS A 38 -8.04 -9.95 6.34
N ILE A 39 -9.10 -10.63 5.90
CA ILE A 39 -10.46 -10.33 6.34
C ILE A 39 -10.67 -10.52 7.85
N GLU A 40 -10.02 -11.50 8.49
CA GLU A 40 -10.20 -11.76 9.92
C GLU A 40 -9.75 -10.58 10.79
N ALA A 41 -8.59 -9.97 10.48
CA ALA A 41 -8.11 -8.81 11.21
C ALA A 41 -9.05 -7.61 11.05
N MET A 42 -9.58 -7.42 9.84
CA MET A 42 -10.47 -6.32 9.51
C MET A 42 -11.84 -6.43 10.18
N ILE A 43 -12.37 -7.64 10.39
CA ILE A 43 -13.68 -7.86 11.01
C ILE A 43 -13.62 -8.11 12.52
N ALA A 44 -12.43 -8.39 13.07
CA ALA A 44 -12.23 -8.69 14.48
C ALA A 44 -12.88 -7.66 15.44
N PRO A 45 -12.79 -6.33 15.21
CA PRO A 45 -13.42 -5.36 16.10
C PRO A 45 -14.93 -5.54 16.25
N PHE A 46 -15.64 -5.91 15.17
CA PHE A 46 -17.08 -6.15 15.23
C PHE A 46 -17.44 -7.45 15.96
N ALA A 47 -16.60 -8.48 15.82
CA ALA A 47 -16.76 -9.74 16.53
C ALA A 47 -16.53 -9.56 18.05
N GLU A 48 -15.47 -8.82 18.40
CA GLU A 48 -15.11 -8.48 19.79
C GLU A 48 -16.16 -7.58 20.44
N LEU A 49 -16.71 -6.62 19.70
CA LEU A 49 -17.85 -5.82 20.15
C LEU A 49 -19.03 -6.73 20.55
N THR A 50 -19.41 -7.66 19.68
CA THR A 50 -20.56 -8.55 19.92
C THR A 50 -20.34 -9.47 21.12
N GLU A 51 -19.15 -10.06 21.23
CA GLU A 51 -18.74 -10.90 22.37
C GLU A 51 -18.76 -10.11 23.68
N TYR A 52 -18.26 -8.87 23.66
CA TYR A 52 -18.24 -7.99 24.82
C TYR A 52 -19.66 -7.74 25.36
N PHE A 53 -20.60 -7.37 24.48
CA PHE A 53 -21.99 -7.12 24.90
C PHE A 53 -22.68 -8.37 25.44
N THR A 54 -22.40 -9.53 24.84
CA THR A 54 -22.94 -10.82 25.29
C THR A 54 -22.43 -11.22 26.66
N SER A 55 -21.18 -10.89 26.98
CA SER A 55 -20.51 -11.37 28.19
C SER A 55 -20.63 -10.42 29.39
N ASN A 56 -20.88 -9.12 29.16
CA ASN A 56 -20.73 -8.09 30.20
C ASN A 56 -22.02 -7.34 30.56
N PHE A 57 -23.16 -7.63 29.92
CA PHE A 57 -24.43 -6.94 30.18
C PHE A 57 -25.52 -7.94 30.60
N GLU A 58 -26.34 -7.57 31.60
CA GLU A 58 -27.47 -8.39 32.06
C GLU A 58 -28.55 -8.60 30.99
N ASN A 59 -28.72 -7.60 30.11
CA ASN A 59 -29.64 -7.65 28.97
C ASN A 59 -28.86 -7.40 27.67
N PRO A 60 -28.08 -8.39 27.16
CA PRO A 60 -27.14 -8.19 26.07
C PRO A 60 -27.73 -7.54 24.82
N HIS A 61 -28.83 -8.10 24.30
CA HIS A 61 -29.45 -7.60 23.07
C HIS A 61 -29.95 -6.16 23.25
N ARG A 62 -30.68 -5.86 24.34
CA ARG A 62 -31.17 -4.50 24.60
C ARG A 62 -30.03 -3.49 24.69
N SER A 63 -28.93 -3.86 25.34
CA SER A 63 -27.74 -3.01 25.44
C SER A 63 -27.05 -2.83 24.08
N PHE A 64 -26.94 -3.89 23.28
CA PHE A 64 -26.36 -3.82 21.94
C PHE A 64 -27.22 -2.98 20.99
N SER A 65 -28.55 -3.08 21.01
CA SER A 65 -29.43 -2.25 20.19
C SER A 65 -29.35 -0.76 20.58
N LYS A 66 -29.24 -0.47 21.88
CA LYS A 66 -28.97 0.90 22.35
C LYS A 66 -27.63 1.42 21.84
N PHE A 67 -26.58 0.60 21.91
CA PHE A 67 -25.28 0.93 21.35
C PHE A 67 -25.35 1.16 19.85
N SER A 68 -26.02 0.28 19.09
CA SER A 68 -26.18 0.43 17.64
C SER A 68 -26.85 1.76 17.28
N ALA A 69 -27.93 2.11 17.97
CA ALA A 69 -28.62 3.38 17.78
C ALA A 69 -27.72 4.59 18.12
N ALA A 70 -26.99 4.53 19.23
CA ALA A 70 -26.05 5.57 19.63
C ALA A 70 -24.88 5.70 18.65
N PHE A 71 -24.31 4.59 18.19
CA PHE A 71 -23.22 4.55 17.22
C PHE A 71 -23.65 5.16 15.88
N LYS A 72 -24.84 4.79 15.40
CA LYS A 72 -25.46 5.34 14.19
C LYS A 72 -25.64 6.85 14.25
N GLN A 73 -26.13 7.36 15.38
CA GLN A 73 -26.26 8.79 15.61
C GLN A 73 -24.88 9.47 15.65
N ASN A 74 -23.91 8.88 16.34
CA ASN A 74 -22.54 9.39 16.39
C ASN A 74 -21.88 9.44 15.00
N VAL A 75 -22.08 8.44 14.15
CA VAL A 75 -21.58 8.46 12.76
C VAL A 75 -22.31 9.52 11.91
N ALA A 76 -23.60 9.78 12.15
CA ALA A 76 -24.32 10.86 11.49
C ALA A 76 -23.83 12.26 11.90
N ASP A 77 -23.39 12.39 13.15
CA ASP A 77 -22.80 13.61 13.71
C ASP A 77 -21.28 13.72 13.47
N TYR A 78 -20.65 12.61 13.03
CA TYR A 78 -19.23 12.53 12.76
C TYR A 78 -18.84 13.50 11.66
N ASN A 79 -17.86 14.33 11.97
CA ASN A 79 -17.34 15.31 11.05
C ASN A 79 -15.81 15.27 11.11
N VAL A 80 -15.21 14.68 10.07
CA VAL A 80 -13.76 14.63 9.89
C VAL A 80 -13.13 16.03 9.87
N ASP A 81 -13.91 17.05 9.51
CA ASP A 81 -13.49 18.45 9.42
C ASP A 81 -13.69 19.26 10.74
N ASN A 82 -14.04 18.64 11.87
CA ASN A 82 -14.24 19.32 13.17
C ASN A 82 -13.75 18.47 14.35
N PRO A 83 -12.85 18.92 15.25
CA PRO A 83 -12.08 18.02 16.10
C PRO A 83 -12.86 17.62 17.33
N ALA A 84 -13.77 18.51 17.72
CA ALA A 84 -14.77 18.22 18.69
C ALA A 84 -15.67 17.08 18.21
N ASN A 85 -15.80 16.81 16.90
CA ASN A 85 -16.73 15.82 16.33
C ASN A 85 -16.07 14.80 15.37
N SER A 86 -14.74 14.66 15.40
CA SER A 86 -13.98 13.73 14.56
C SER A 86 -13.55 12.49 15.35
N SER A 87 -14.34 12.10 16.35
CA SER A 87 -14.18 10.88 17.12
C SER A 87 -15.55 10.33 17.49
N LEU A 88 -15.66 9.01 17.56
CA LEU A 88 -16.92 8.35 17.90
C LEU A 88 -17.23 8.52 19.40
N LYS A 89 -18.20 9.39 19.73
CA LYS A 89 -18.59 9.67 21.13
C LYS A 89 -19.65 8.71 21.65
N CYS A 90 -19.36 7.42 21.64
CA CYS A 90 -20.21 6.41 22.30
C CYS A 90 -19.98 6.40 23.83
N ARG A 91 -20.00 7.59 24.46
CA ARG A 91 -19.53 7.83 25.84
C ARG A 91 -20.24 7.01 26.91
N GLU A 92 -21.54 6.74 26.74
CA GLU A 92 -22.30 5.89 27.66
C GLU A 92 -21.70 4.48 27.76
N PHE A 93 -21.06 4.01 26.70
CA PHE A 93 -20.48 2.68 26.58
C PHE A 93 -18.95 2.68 26.69
N SER A 94 -18.28 3.80 26.41
CA SER A 94 -16.81 3.89 26.44
C SER A 94 -16.21 4.11 27.83
N VAL A 95 -17.03 4.22 28.88
CA VAL A 95 -16.57 4.45 30.28
C VAL A 95 -16.65 3.15 31.10
N THR A 96 -16.53 1.99 30.45
CA THR A 96 -16.44 0.72 31.18
C THR A 96 -15.16 0.67 32.02
N LYS A 97 -15.22 0.04 33.19
CA LYS A 97 -14.10 -0.01 34.16
C LYS A 97 -12.82 -0.65 33.58
N ASP A 98 -12.94 -1.47 32.55
CA ASP A 98 -11.85 -2.23 31.93
C ASP A 98 -11.28 -1.60 30.65
N GLY A 99 -11.89 -0.52 30.13
CA GLY A 99 -11.44 0.19 28.91
C GLY A 99 -11.53 -0.60 27.60
N ARG A 100 -11.85 -1.90 27.62
CA ARG A 100 -11.86 -2.76 26.43
C ARG A 100 -12.88 -2.32 25.39
N LEU A 101 -14.09 -1.95 25.82
CA LEU A 101 -15.14 -1.49 24.89
C LEU A 101 -14.77 -0.18 24.19
N ALA A 102 -14.08 0.73 24.90
CA ALA A 102 -13.55 1.96 24.29
C ALA A 102 -12.52 1.64 23.20
N GLN A 103 -11.56 0.75 23.50
CA GLN A 103 -10.56 0.31 22.53
C GLN A 103 -11.20 -0.33 21.29
N THR A 104 -12.22 -1.18 21.47
CA THR A 104 -12.95 -1.79 20.33
C THR A 104 -13.66 -0.75 19.47
N ILE A 105 -14.22 0.31 20.08
CA ILE A 105 -14.84 1.42 19.34
C ILE A 105 -13.79 2.18 18.50
N ASP A 106 -12.60 2.44 19.06
CA ASP A 106 -11.50 3.10 18.34
C ASP A 106 -11.01 2.24 17.16
N GLN A 107 -10.99 0.91 17.31
CA GLN A 107 -10.67 0.00 16.22
C GLN A 107 -11.74 -0.01 15.12
N ILE A 108 -13.04 0.08 15.48
CA ILE A 108 -14.12 0.24 14.50
C ILE A 108 -14.04 1.61 13.79
N GLU A 109 -13.55 2.65 14.46
CA GLU A 109 -13.28 3.93 13.80
C GLU A 109 -12.19 3.76 12.73
N THR A 110 -11.13 3.03 13.07
CA THR A 110 -10.02 2.70 12.17
C THR A 110 -10.45 1.85 10.98
N PHE A 111 -11.41 0.93 11.15
CA PHE A 111 -12.02 0.19 10.04
C PHE A 111 -12.53 1.13 8.94
N GLY A 112 -13.06 2.31 9.27
CA GLY A 112 -13.51 3.28 8.27
C GLY A 112 -12.41 3.68 7.29
N PHE A 113 -11.17 3.80 7.78
CA PHE A 113 -9.99 4.10 6.96
C PHE A 113 -9.46 2.87 6.21
N GLU A 114 -9.54 1.67 6.79
CA GLU A 114 -9.01 0.44 6.21
C GLU A 114 -9.94 -0.12 5.13
N PHE A 115 -11.26 -0.04 5.34
CA PHE A 115 -12.29 -0.56 4.46
C PHE A 115 -12.18 -0.05 3.02
N ARG A 116 -11.85 1.23 2.83
CA ARG A 116 -11.67 1.80 1.49
C ARG A 116 -10.54 1.13 0.70
N GLN A 117 -9.40 0.85 1.35
CA GLN A 117 -8.22 0.27 0.70
C GLN A 117 -8.49 -1.20 0.41
N PHE A 118 -9.16 -1.84 1.35
CA PHE A 118 -9.61 -3.21 1.22
C PHE A 118 -10.53 -3.37 0.00
N ILE A 119 -11.60 -2.59 -0.11
CA ILE A 119 -12.52 -2.72 -1.25
C ILE A 119 -11.87 -2.33 -2.58
N TYR A 120 -11.07 -1.26 -2.63
CA TYR A 120 -10.31 -0.93 -3.84
C TYR A 120 -9.40 -2.08 -4.32
N SER A 121 -8.81 -2.83 -3.38
CA SER A 121 -7.89 -3.93 -3.70
C SER A 121 -8.60 -5.21 -4.12
N PHE A 122 -9.83 -5.43 -3.65
CA PHE A 122 -10.47 -6.74 -3.67
C PHE A 122 -11.79 -6.80 -4.45
N ALA A 123 -12.54 -5.70 -4.54
CA ALA A 123 -13.77 -5.70 -5.32
C ALA A 123 -13.47 -5.77 -6.81
N THR A 124 -14.32 -6.46 -7.54
CA THR A 124 -14.33 -6.33 -8.99
C THR A 124 -14.74 -4.93 -9.37
N ARG A 125 -14.40 -4.51 -10.59
CA ARG A 125 -14.87 -3.22 -11.12
C ARG A 125 -16.40 -3.11 -11.04
N LYS A 126 -17.13 -4.20 -11.29
CA LYS A 126 -18.59 -4.23 -11.16
C LYS A 126 -19.04 -3.95 -9.73
N ASP A 127 -18.53 -4.70 -8.75
CA ASP A 127 -18.94 -4.51 -7.35
C ASP A 127 -18.49 -3.16 -6.79
N HIS A 128 -17.31 -2.69 -7.21
CA HIS A 128 -16.83 -1.34 -6.95
C HIS A 128 -17.79 -0.29 -7.54
N ASP A 129 -18.08 -0.36 -8.84
CA ASP A 129 -18.90 0.63 -9.52
C ASP A 129 -20.35 0.62 -8.99
N GLU A 130 -20.87 -0.51 -8.52
CA GLU A 130 -22.18 -0.57 -7.85
C GLU A 130 -22.16 0.03 -6.44
N ALA A 131 -21.09 -0.18 -5.68
CA ALA A 131 -20.99 0.31 -4.30
C ALA A 131 -20.55 1.78 -4.22
N PHE A 132 -19.78 2.26 -5.20
CA PHE A 132 -19.14 3.59 -5.18
C PHE A 132 -19.53 4.44 -6.41
N GLY A 133 -20.25 3.90 -7.39
CA GLY A 133 -20.49 4.56 -8.67
C GLY A 133 -19.21 4.62 -9.52
N ASN A 134 -19.16 5.53 -10.48
CA ASN A 134 -17.94 5.86 -11.23
C ASN A 134 -16.89 6.59 -10.37
N TRP A 135 -16.99 6.56 -9.04
CA TRP A 135 -16.08 7.25 -8.15
C TRP A 135 -14.77 6.47 -8.05
N PRO A 136 -13.63 6.99 -8.56
CA PRO A 136 -12.35 6.34 -8.30
C PRO A 136 -12.03 6.47 -6.80
N ILE A 137 -11.96 5.36 -6.07
CA ILE A 137 -11.48 5.36 -4.68
C ILE A 137 -9.99 5.71 -4.70
N LYS A 138 -9.68 7.01 -4.64
CA LYS A 138 -8.33 7.47 -4.30
C LYS A 138 -8.17 7.45 -2.78
N THR A 139 -7.16 6.74 -2.29
CA THR A 139 -6.94 6.44 -0.86
C THR A 139 -6.57 7.62 0.03
N ASN A 140 -6.58 8.82 -0.52
CA ASN A 140 -6.24 10.10 0.10
C ASN A 140 -7.46 11.03 0.21
N MET A 141 -8.65 10.59 -0.23
CA MET A 141 -9.86 11.43 -0.22
C MET A 141 -10.48 11.53 1.20
N PRO A 142 -10.74 12.74 1.73
CA PRO A 142 -11.23 12.96 3.12
C PRO A 142 -12.55 12.24 3.46
N TYR A 143 -13.48 12.12 2.52
CA TYR A 143 -14.81 11.52 2.75
C TYR A 143 -14.86 9.99 2.62
N SER A 144 -13.75 9.35 2.27
CA SER A 144 -13.67 7.88 2.20
C SER A 144 -13.82 7.23 3.59
N THR A 145 -13.30 7.85 4.64
CA THR A 145 -13.47 7.40 6.03
C THR A 145 -14.95 7.44 6.45
N THR A 146 -15.67 8.51 6.10
CA THR A 146 -17.12 8.63 6.39
C THR A 146 -17.91 7.49 5.74
N TYR A 147 -17.57 7.10 4.51
CA TYR A 147 -18.22 5.95 3.85
C TYR A 147 -17.90 4.62 4.55
N GLY A 148 -16.64 4.41 4.95
CA GLY A 148 -16.25 3.24 5.74
C GLY A 148 -17.00 3.16 7.08
N LEU A 149 -17.15 4.29 7.78
CA LEU A 149 -17.96 4.38 9.00
C LEU A 149 -19.45 4.10 8.76
N GLN A 150 -20.01 4.59 7.66
CA GLN A 150 -21.39 4.23 7.27
C GLN A 150 -21.54 2.73 6.98
N THR A 151 -20.50 2.09 6.45
CA THR A 151 -20.48 0.64 6.28
C THR A 151 -20.40 -0.07 7.63
N ALA A 152 -19.61 0.44 8.57
CA ALA A 152 -19.58 -0.05 9.95
C ALA A 152 -20.97 0.02 10.62
N VAL A 153 -21.72 1.11 10.42
CA VAL A 153 -23.12 1.22 10.88
C VAL A 153 -23.98 0.09 10.31
N LYS A 154 -23.88 -0.18 9.00
CA LYS A 154 -24.67 -1.26 8.37
C LYS A 154 -24.30 -2.63 8.92
N ILE A 155 -23.02 -2.86 9.20
CA ILE A 155 -22.51 -4.11 9.81
C ILE A 155 -23.07 -4.26 11.23
N ILE A 156 -23.01 -3.21 12.05
CA ILE A 156 -23.53 -3.23 13.42
C ILE A 156 -25.06 -3.42 13.42
N ASP A 157 -25.79 -2.71 12.55
CA ASP A 157 -27.24 -2.91 12.34
C ASP A 157 -27.56 -4.36 11.90
N TYR A 158 -26.68 -4.98 11.10
CA TYR A 158 -26.83 -6.38 10.68
C TYR A 158 -26.59 -7.36 11.83
N LEU A 159 -25.59 -7.10 12.69
CA LEU A 159 -25.33 -7.89 13.89
C LEU A 159 -26.49 -7.76 14.90
N ASP A 160 -27.03 -6.56 15.10
CA ASP A 160 -28.18 -6.30 15.98
C ASP A 160 -29.41 -7.12 15.55
N LYS A 161 -29.74 -7.09 14.25
CA LYS A 161 -30.84 -7.92 13.69
C LYS A 161 -30.66 -9.41 13.89
N ASN A 162 -29.41 -9.88 13.99
CA ASN A 162 -29.07 -11.29 14.18
C ASN A 162 -28.66 -11.62 15.62
N PHE A 163 -28.85 -10.69 16.57
CA PHE A 163 -28.27 -10.80 17.91
C PHE A 163 -28.79 -12.01 18.68
N ALA A 164 -30.08 -12.36 18.52
CA ALA A 164 -30.66 -13.55 19.13
C ALA A 164 -29.96 -14.85 18.69
N SER A 165 -29.54 -14.95 17.42
CA SER A 165 -28.74 -16.07 16.93
C SER A 165 -27.32 -16.04 17.50
N LEU A 166 -26.74 -14.85 17.68
CA LEU A 166 -25.39 -14.68 18.19
C LEU A 166 -25.28 -15.07 19.66
N GLN A 167 -26.23 -14.63 20.48
CA GLN A 167 -26.26 -14.90 21.92
C GLN A 167 -26.39 -16.40 22.24
N ASN A 168 -27.02 -17.17 21.35
CA ASN A 168 -27.20 -18.62 21.50
C ASN A 168 -26.07 -19.44 20.84
N ALA A 169 -25.03 -18.80 20.29
CA ALA A 169 -23.92 -19.48 19.66
C ALA A 169 -22.96 -20.05 20.71
N ALA A 170 -22.38 -21.23 20.42
CA ALA A 170 -21.33 -21.82 21.25
C ALA A 170 -20.05 -20.94 21.28
N ASP A 171 -19.75 -20.26 20.17
CA ASP A 171 -18.69 -19.27 20.05
C ASP A 171 -19.28 -18.00 19.40
N VAL A 172 -19.54 -17.00 20.23
CA VAL A 172 -20.14 -15.71 19.83
C VAL A 172 -19.21 -14.96 18.90
N LYS A 173 -17.91 -14.92 19.20
CA LYS A 173 -16.89 -14.19 18.42
C LYS A 173 -16.78 -14.79 17.02
N GLN A 174 -16.69 -16.11 16.91
CA GLN A 174 -16.64 -16.80 15.63
C GLN A 174 -17.93 -16.60 14.82
N LYS A 175 -19.10 -16.71 15.44
CA LYS A 175 -20.38 -16.52 14.75
C LYS A 175 -20.55 -15.08 14.26
N ALA A 176 -20.15 -14.09 15.07
CA ALA A 176 -20.15 -12.69 14.68
C ALA A 176 -19.21 -12.45 13.50
N GLY A 177 -17.96 -12.94 13.57
CA GLY A 177 -17.00 -12.87 12.46
C GLY A 177 -17.56 -13.48 11.16
N PHE A 178 -18.20 -14.64 11.24
CA PHE A 178 -18.90 -15.24 10.09
C PHE A 178 -19.97 -14.32 9.51
N LEU A 179 -20.83 -13.75 10.34
CA LEU A 179 -21.91 -12.86 9.88
C LEU A 179 -21.36 -11.60 9.20
N VAL A 180 -20.31 -10.99 9.76
CA VAL A 180 -19.69 -9.79 9.17
C VAL A 180 -19.01 -10.13 7.84
N ASP A 181 -18.24 -11.21 7.77
CA ASP A 181 -17.59 -11.63 6.52
C ASP A 181 -18.63 -12.01 5.44
N ALA A 182 -19.68 -12.74 5.81
CA ALA A 182 -20.78 -13.05 4.90
C ALA A 182 -21.47 -11.76 4.40
N TYR A 183 -21.67 -10.77 5.28
CA TYR A 183 -22.21 -9.47 4.88
C TYR A 183 -21.30 -8.78 3.84
N LEU A 184 -19.99 -8.76 4.06
CA LEU A 184 -19.03 -8.16 3.12
C LEU A 184 -19.01 -8.89 1.77
N ARG A 185 -18.98 -10.22 1.76
CA ARG A 185 -19.07 -11.05 0.55
C ARG A 185 -20.39 -10.89 -0.19
N ASN A 186 -21.49 -10.64 0.51
CA ASN A 186 -22.78 -10.47 -0.15
C ASN A 186 -22.97 -9.09 -0.77
N ASN A 187 -22.35 -8.06 -0.20
CA ASN A 187 -22.62 -6.67 -0.56
C ASN A 187 -21.48 -5.97 -1.32
N TYR A 188 -20.22 -6.38 -1.12
CA TYR A 188 -19.06 -5.62 -1.62
C TYR A 188 -18.02 -6.46 -2.39
N VAL A 189 -17.95 -7.78 -2.18
CA VAL A 189 -17.02 -8.68 -2.91
C VAL A 189 -17.70 -10.00 -3.30
N ARG A 190 -18.68 -9.91 -4.21
CA ARG A 190 -19.63 -10.99 -4.50
C ARG A 190 -19.02 -12.18 -5.18
N ASP A 191 -17.94 -11.97 -5.90
CA ASP A 191 -17.20 -13.06 -6.54
C ASP A 191 -16.53 -14.01 -5.53
N TYR A 192 -16.43 -13.60 -4.26
CA TYR A 192 -15.81 -14.39 -3.18
C TYR A 192 -16.85 -15.03 -2.24
N ARG A 193 -18.12 -15.10 -2.66
CA ARG A 193 -19.18 -15.73 -1.86
C ARG A 193 -18.86 -17.20 -1.55
N TYR A 194 -19.31 -17.63 -0.37
CA TYR A 194 -19.22 -19.02 0.04
C TYR A 194 -20.05 -19.93 -0.86
N THR A 195 -19.53 -21.13 -1.10
CA THR A 195 -20.16 -22.21 -1.86
C THR A 195 -20.20 -23.47 -1.01
N PRO A 196 -20.91 -24.54 -1.41
CA PRO A 196 -20.88 -25.81 -0.66
C PRO A 196 -19.46 -26.38 -0.47
N GLN A 197 -18.55 -26.13 -1.41
CA GLN A 197 -17.17 -26.62 -1.40
C GLN A 197 -16.19 -25.68 -0.67
N TYR A 198 -16.56 -24.41 -0.51
CA TYR A 198 -15.77 -23.37 0.13
C TYR A 198 -16.64 -22.63 1.15
N THR A 199 -16.49 -23.02 2.41
CA THR A 199 -17.23 -22.50 3.57
C THR A 199 -16.34 -21.65 4.46
N TYR A 200 -16.95 -20.84 5.34
CA TYR A 200 -16.24 -20.05 6.36
C TYR A 200 -15.26 -20.89 7.19
N GLU A 201 -15.69 -22.06 7.64
CA GLU A 201 -14.86 -22.97 8.43
C GLU A 201 -13.67 -23.48 7.60
N SER A 202 -13.91 -23.96 6.37
CA SER A 202 -12.85 -24.45 5.51
C SER A 202 -11.80 -23.36 5.21
N ARG A 203 -12.26 -22.12 5.00
CA ARG A 203 -11.43 -20.94 4.75
C ARG A 203 -10.59 -20.58 5.97
N ARG A 204 -11.19 -20.52 7.16
CA ARG A 204 -10.45 -20.26 8.42
C ARG A 204 -9.43 -21.35 8.72
N ASN A 205 -9.82 -22.62 8.56
CA ASN A 205 -8.91 -23.74 8.80
C ASN A 205 -7.69 -23.66 7.86
N PHE A 206 -7.90 -23.32 6.59
CA PHE A 206 -6.81 -23.08 5.66
C PHE A 206 -5.92 -21.91 6.08
N VAL A 207 -6.48 -20.72 6.36
CA VAL A 207 -5.70 -19.53 6.76
C VAL A 207 -4.89 -19.80 8.03
N ASN A 208 -5.50 -20.41 9.05
CA ASN A 208 -4.80 -20.74 10.30
C ASN A 208 -3.63 -21.70 10.09
N ARG A 209 -3.80 -22.75 9.27
CA ARG A 209 -2.70 -23.65 8.91
C ARG A 209 -1.59 -22.90 8.17
N LEU A 210 -1.95 -22.05 7.22
CA LEU A 210 -0.99 -21.32 6.41
C LEU A 210 -0.20 -20.28 7.22
N VAL A 211 -0.81 -19.63 8.22
CA VAL A 211 -0.10 -18.73 9.16
C VAL A 211 1.01 -19.47 9.91
N SER A 212 0.71 -20.67 10.45
CA SER A 212 1.73 -21.49 11.12
C SER A 212 2.86 -21.90 10.17
N ARG A 213 2.52 -22.30 8.93
CA ARG A 213 3.52 -22.67 7.92
C ARG A 213 4.37 -21.48 7.48
N ARG A 214 3.81 -20.28 7.37
CA ARG A 214 4.52 -19.05 7.02
C ARG A 214 5.67 -18.77 7.99
N GLU A 215 5.40 -18.84 9.29
CA GLU A 215 6.41 -18.56 10.32
C GLU A 215 7.54 -19.57 10.25
N LYS A 216 7.20 -20.86 10.20
CA LYS A 216 8.16 -21.95 10.03
C LYS A 216 9.01 -21.78 8.77
N LEU A 217 8.36 -21.49 7.64
CA LEU A 217 9.00 -21.30 6.35
C LEU A 217 9.97 -20.09 6.39
N SER A 218 9.55 -18.97 6.98
CA SER A 218 10.38 -17.77 7.12
C SER A 218 11.62 -18.03 7.99
N GLU A 219 11.47 -18.75 9.10
CA GLU A 219 12.59 -19.09 9.99
C GLU A 219 13.60 -19.99 9.27
N GLN A 220 13.14 -21.09 8.69
CA GLN A 220 13.97 -22.05 7.97
C GLN A 220 14.67 -21.40 6.76
N PHE A 221 13.99 -20.50 6.04
CA PHE A 221 14.63 -19.76 4.95
C PHE A 221 15.74 -18.82 5.44
N ASN A 222 15.53 -18.09 6.54
CA ASN A 222 16.56 -17.22 7.09
C ASN A 222 17.78 -18.00 7.58
N GLN A 223 17.56 -19.16 8.20
CA GLN A 223 18.63 -20.08 8.62
C GLN A 223 19.42 -20.59 7.40
N ALA A 224 18.72 -21.09 6.39
CA ALA A 224 19.36 -21.54 5.15
C ALA A 224 20.21 -20.42 4.53
N LEU A 225 19.66 -19.21 4.33
CA LEU A 225 20.39 -18.07 3.77
C LEU A 225 21.67 -17.70 4.55
N ALA A 226 21.67 -17.88 5.87
CA ALA A 226 22.86 -17.65 6.71
C ALA A 226 23.93 -18.73 6.48
N GLU A 227 23.52 -20.00 6.38
CA GLU A 227 24.41 -21.13 6.09
C GLU A 227 25.01 -21.04 4.68
N TYR A 228 24.20 -20.69 3.68
CA TYR A 228 24.65 -20.53 2.29
C TYR A 228 25.74 -19.47 2.11
N LYS A 229 25.78 -18.42 2.94
CA LYS A 229 26.83 -17.39 2.91
C LYS A 229 28.21 -17.91 3.33
N ASN A 230 28.25 -19.03 4.06
CA ASN A 230 29.46 -19.56 4.68
C ASN A 230 30.00 -20.83 4.00
N LEU A 231 29.36 -21.32 2.92
CA LEU A 231 29.79 -22.54 2.23
C LEU A 231 30.79 -22.27 1.09
N PRO A 232 31.93 -23.01 1.02
CA PRO A 232 32.91 -22.87 -0.05
C PRO A 232 32.48 -23.52 -1.38
N VAL A 233 31.54 -24.47 -1.35
CA VAL A 233 30.95 -25.11 -2.54
C VAL A 233 29.43 -25.22 -2.34
N ARG A 234 28.68 -24.97 -3.41
CA ARG A 234 27.22 -24.86 -3.38
C ARG A 234 26.54 -26.23 -3.34
N PRO A 235 25.50 -26.41 -2.51
CA PRO A 235 24.60 -27.56 -2.59
C PRO A 235 24.02 -27.69 -4.00
N GLN A 236 24.05 -28.91 -4.56
CA GLN A 236 23.27 -29.28 -5.74
C GLN A 236 21.94 -29.89 -5.27
N GLY A 237 20.81 -29.42 -5.79
CA GLY A 237 19.48 -29.95 -5.50
C GLY A 237 18.35 -28.93 -5.75
N ARG A 238 17.10 -29.40 -5.79
CA ARG A 238 15.85 -28.64 -6.09
C ARG A 238 15.62 -27.37 -5.25
N PHE A 239 16.37 -27.20 -4.17
CA PHE A 239 16.41 -25.97 -3.38
C PHE A 239 16.90 -24.75 -4.20
N SER A 240 17.76 -24.97 -5.21
CA SER A 240 18.16 -23.97 -6.20
C SER A 240 17.02 -23.51 -7.10
N ASP A 241 15.95 -24.30 -7.23
CA ASP A 241 14.83 -23.96 -8.10
C ASP A 241 13.92 -22.92 -7.44
N THR A 242 13.87 -22.93 -6.10
CA THR A 242 13.21 -21.90 -5.29
C THR A 242 14.01 -20.59 -5.25
N PHE A 243 15.32 -20.64 -5.50
CA PHE A 243 16.26 -19.52 -5.32
C PHE A 243 17.25 -19.38 -6.48
N GLN A 244 17.24 -18.25 -7.18
CA GLN A 244 18.28 -18.02 -8.19
C GLN A 244 19.67 -17.95 -7.56
N ILE A 245 20.59 -18.78 -8.06
CA ILE A 245 21.96 -18.89 -7.53
C ILE A 245 22.89 -17.92 -8.29
N GLU A 246 23.63 -17.06 -7.56
CA GLU A 246 24.57 -16.10 -8.17
C GLU A 246 25.84 -16.76 -8.73
N THR A 247 26.00 -17.10 -10.01
CA THR A 247 27.36 -17.46 -10.48
C THR A 247 28.26 -16.22 -10.52
N LYS A 248 29.50 -16.32 -10.01
CA LYS A 248 30.51 -15.25 -10.15
C LYS A 248 30.95 -15.17 -11.61
N THR A 249 30.14 -14.52 -12.43
CA THR A 249 30.49 -14.23 -13.83
C THR A 249 30.60 -12.70 -13.94
N PRO A 250 31.66 -12.14 -14.54
CA PRO A 250 31.68 -10.72 -14.85
C PRO A 250 30.52 -10.42 -15.80
N ALA A 251 29.53 -9.66 -15.32
CA ALA A 251 28.35 -9.33 -16.10
C ALA A 251 28.65 -8.19 -17.09
N SER A 252 28.02 -8.26 -18.25
CA SER A 252 27.88 -7.13 -19.17
C SER A 252 26.71 -6.25 -18.71
N PHE A 253 26.89 -5.51 -17.61
CA PHE A 253 25.93 -4.49 -17.20
C PHE A 253 25.87 -3.36 -18.24
N GLY A 254 24.72 -2.68 -18.37
CA GLY A 254 24.61 -1.48 -19.20
C GLY A 254 23.79 -1.60 -20.50
N GLN A 255 23.09 -2.71 -20.75
CA GLN A 255 22.04 -2.69 -21.78
C GLN A 255 20.93 -1.72 -21.35
N TYR A 256 20.66 -0.73 -22.18
CA TYR A 256 19.65 0.27 -21.88
C TYR A 256 18.26 -0.28 -22.19
N THR A 257 17.49 -0.56 -21.14
CA THR A 257 16.10 -1.01 -21.26
C THR A 257 15.16 0.18 -21.13
N PRO A 258 14.20 0.35 -22.06
CA PRO A 258 13.27 1.46 -22.01
C PRO A 258 12.59 1.55 -20.65
N ASN A 259 12.49 2.75 -20.08
CA ASN A 259 11.93 2.95 -18.76
C ASN A 259 11.38 4.37 -18.60
N GLY A 260 10.65 4.62 -17.51
CA GLY A 260 10.15 5.92 -17.10
C GLY A 260 10.22 6.03 -15.57
N PHE A 261 10.16 7.24 -15.02
CA PHE A 261 10.04 7.42 -13.59
C PHE A 261 9.00 8.48 -13.23
N GLU A 262 8.42 8.32 -12.05
CA GLU A 262 7.52 9.26 -11.41
C GLU A 262 8.22 9.81 -10.16
N LEU A 263 8.26 11.13 -10.03
CA LEU A 263 8.78 11.82 -8.86
C LEU A 263 7.67 12.66 -8.23
N GLU A 264 7.38 12.35 -6.97
CA GLU A 264 6.46 13.11 -6.13
C GLU A 264 7.26 14.10 -5.28
N PHE A 265 6.92 15.40 -5.29
CA PHE A 265 7.66 16.42 -4.55
C PHE A 265 6.87 17.73 -4.34
N TYR A 266 7.50 18.68 -3.65
CA TYR A 266 6.96 20.01 -3.42
C TYR A 266 7.83 21.12 -4.02
N VAL A 267 7.17 22.16 -4.51
CA VAL A 267 7.77 23.43 -4.95
C VAL A 267 7.16 24.60 -4.18
N PRO A 268 7.79 25.78 -4.11
CA PRO A 268 7.17 27.00 -3.59
C PRO A 268 5.80 27.27 -4.23
N GLU A 269 4.81 27.70 -3.43
CA GLU A 269 3.43 27.93 -3.90
C GLU A 269 3.33 28.99 -5.00
N GLU A 270 4.28 29.93 -5.06
CA GLU A 270 4.45 30.88 -6.17
C GLU A 270 4.73 30.19 -7.53
N MET A 271 5.30 28.98 -7.51
CA MET A 271 5.44 28.07 -8.64
C MET A 271 4.29 27.05 -8.74
N GLY A 272 3.31 27.10 -7.85
CA GLY A 272 2.14 26.20 -7.82
C GLY A 272 1.15 26.41 -8.97
N ASP A 273 1.31 27.48 -9.74
CA ASP A 273 0.74 27.57 -11.08
C ASP A 273 1.56 26.67 -12.02
N TYR A 274 1.03 25.49 -12.33
CA TYR A 274 1.71 24.50 -13.16
C TYR A 274 2.13 25.05 -14.53
N ALA A 275 1.45 26.06 -15.09
CA ALA A 275 1.87 26.69 -16.33
C ALA A 275 3.18 27.50 -16.15
N LYS A 276 3.35 28.16 -15.00
CA LYS A 276 4.59 28.85 -14.64
C LYS A 276 5.72 27.88 -14.36
N LEU A 277 5.46 26.81 -13.61
CA LEU A 277 6.45 25.76 -13.36
C LEU A 277 6.92 25.11 -14.66
N ILE A 278 5.98 24.77 -15.55
CA ILE A 278 6.30 24.23 -16.87
C ILE A 278 7.14 25.22 -17.67
N SER A 279 6.75 26.50 -17.72
CA SER A 279 7.51 27.52 -18.43
C SER A 279 8.93 27.67 -17.88
N PHE A 280 9.08 27.66 -16.56
CA PHE A 280 10.37 27.68 -15.87
C PHE A 280 11.23 26.48 -16.28
N LEU A 281 10.69 25.26 -16.21
CA LEU A 281 11.43 24.04 -16.52
C LEU A 281 11.80 23.94 -18.00
N LYS A 282 10.90 24.35 -18.91
CA LYS A 282 11.19 24.43 -20.35
C LYS A 282 12.36 25.38 -20.60
N ASN A 283 12.33 26.57 -20.01
CA ASN A 283 13.40 27.56 -20.15
C ASN A 283 14.72 27.10 -19.53
N LYS A 284 14.67 26.50 -18.33
CA LYS A 284 15.86 26.05 -17.59
C LYS A 284 16.56 24.88 -18.27
N ASN A 285 15.79 23.92 -18.82
CA ASN A 285 16.32 22.67 -19.36
C ASN A 285 16.42 22.62 -20.89
N GLY A 286 15.83 23.61 -21.58
CA GLY A 286 15.70 23.61 -23.04
C GLY A 286 14.68 22.60 -23.57
N TRP A 287 13.67 22.25 -22.76
CA TRP A 287 12.64 21.29 -23.18
C TRP A 287 11.59 21.94 -24.08
N LYS A 288 11.25 21.28 -25.20
CA LYS A 288 10.29 21.80 -26.18
C LYS A 288 8.83 21.66 -25.72
N GLY A 289 8.51 20.57 -25.01
CA GLY A 289 7.17 20.29 -24.49
C GLY A 289 7.19 19.73 -23.06
N ILE A 290 6.16 20.05 -22.29
CA ILE A 290 5.77 19.34 -21.06
C ILE A 290 4.23 19.42 -21.00
N TYR A 291 3.58 18.30 -20.75
CA TYR A 291 2.12 18.23 -20.64
C TYR A 291 1.66 18.51 -19.20
N THR A 292 0.40 18.95 -19.04
CA THR A 292 -0.23 19.21 -17.73
C THR A 292 -1.16 18.09 -17.26
N SER A 293 -1.35 17.06 -18.09
CA SER A 293 -2.28 15.96 -17.83
C SER A 293 -1.86 14.70 -18.60
N ASN A 294 -2.07 13.55 -17.99
CA ASN A 294 -1.86 12.22 -18.54
C ASN A 294 -3.18 11.49 -18.88
N LYS A 295 -4.28 12.24 -19.09
CA LYS A 295 -5.57 11.65 -19.52
C LYS A 295 -5.46 10.88 -20.84
N ASP A 296 -4.54 11.32 -21.70
CA ASP A 296 -4.13 10.61 -22.89
C ASP A 296 -2.74 10.03 -22.63
N SER A 297 -2.57 8.72 -22.78
CA SER A 297 -1.29 8.05 -22.56
C SER A 297 -0.27 8.35 -23.65
N SER A 298 -0.69 8.83 -24.84
CA SER A 298 0.24 9.14 -25.94
C SER A 298 1.22 10.26 -25.61
N VAL A 299 0.94 11.06 -24.58
CA VAL A 299 1.81 12.15 -24.11
C VAL A 299 3.19 11.65 -23.68
N TYR A 300 3.30 10.39 -23.28
CA TYR A 300 4.58 9.78 -22.87
C TYR A 300 5.42 9.29 -24.06
N ASP A 301 4.81 9.13 -25.24
CA ASP A 301 5.47 8.73 -26.49
C ASP A 301 5.94 9.93 -27.34
N ASP A 302 5.55 11.14 -26.97
CA ASP A 302 5.97 12.37 -27.66
C ASP A 302 7.49 12.61 -27.48
N ALA A 303 8.22 12.50 -28.60
CA ALA A 303 9.67 12.64 -28.64
C ALA A 303 10.15 14.05 -28.25
N ASP A 304 9.33 15.09 -28.47
CA ASP A 304 9.65 16.49 -28.19
C ASP A 304 9.21 16.92 -26.78
N SER A 305 8.50 16.07 -26.05
CA SER A 305 8.11 16.31 -24.66
C SER A 305 9.16 15.82 -23.67
N ALA A 306 9.21 16.40 -22.47
CA ALA A 306 9.92 15.84 -21.32
C ALA A 306 9.04 14.90 -20.48
N GLY A 307 7.72 14.93 -20.68
CA GLY A 307 6.75 14.15 -19.92
C GLY A 307 5.57 14.99 -19.45
N VAL A 308 5.09 14.70 -18.26
CA VAL A 308 3.90 15.31 -17.65
C VAL A 308 4.24 15.90 -16.30
N ILE A 309 3.77 17.12 -16.06
CA ILE A 309 3.75 17.75 -14.74
C ILE A 309 2.32 17.99 -14.34
N MET A 310 1.94 17.50 -13.18
CA MET A 310 0.59 17.68 -12.67
C MET A 310 0.60 17.89 -11.17
N ARG A 311 -0.56 18.26 -10.65
CA ARG A 311 -0.81 18.19 -9.22
C ARG A 311 -0.77 16.74 -8.78
N ASP A 312 0.17 16.40 -7.91
CA ASP A 312 0.05 15.17 -7.14
C ASP A 312 -1.15 15.31 -6.20
N GLU A 313 -2.17 14.49 -6.43
CA GLU A 313 -3.35 14.49 -5.57
C GLU A 313 -3.09 13.68 -4.30
N SER A 314 -2.16 12.71 -4.32
CA SER A 314 -1.71 11.87 -3.19
C SER A 314 -1.10 12.70 -2.07
N LEU A 315 -0.41 13.78 -2.43
CA LEU A 315 0.25 14.69 -1.51
C LEU A 315 -0.70 15.77 -0.95
N ALA A 316 -0.60 15.97 0.36
CA ALA A 316 -1.18 17.11 1.04
C ALA A 316 -0.47 18.39 0.56
N ARG A 317 -1.18 19.45 0.13
CA ARG A 317 -0.69 20.85 0.15
C ARG A 317 0.08 21.17 1.46
N TYR A 318 1.15 21.95 1.40
CA TYR A 318 1.82 22.48 2.58
C TYR A 318 1.77 24.01 2.54
N ASN A 319 1.74 24.69 3.68
CA ASN A 319 1.64 26.15 3.69
C ASN A 319 2.86 26.76 2.98
N GLY A 320 2.64 27.49 1.88
CA GLY A 320 3.69 28.03 1.04
C GLY A 320 4.35 27.03 0.08
N LEU A 321 3.83 25.81 -0.06
CA LEU A 321 4.34 24.77 -0.96
C LEU A 321 3.23 24.06 -1.76
N ALA A 322 3.40 23.97 -3.07
CA ALA A 322 2.53 23.23 -3.98
C ALA A 322 3.03 21.80 -4.23
N ALA A 323 2.12 20.83 -4.19
CA ALA A 323 2.40 19.43 -4.52
C ALA A 323 2.49 19.21 -6.02
N VAL A 324 3.51 18.47 -6.44
CA VAL A 324 3.86 18.23 -7.84
C VAL A 324 4.19 16.75 -8.03
N GLU A 325 3.63 16.17 -9.10
CA GLU A 325 4.09 14.92 -9.66
C GLU A 325 4.74 15.23 -11.02
N TYR A 326 5.96 14.75 -11.21
CA TYR A 326 6.59 14.68 -12.53
C TYR A 326 6.65 13.24 -12.97
N ALA A 327 5.96 12.91 -14.06
CA ALA A 327 6.07 11.63 -14.74
C ALA A 327 6.86 11.83 -16.03
N SER A 328 8.02 11.20 -16.14
CA SER A 328 8.88 11.32 -17.31
C SER A 328 8.19 10.77 -18.56
N LYS A 329 8.61 11.24 -19.74
CA LYS A 329 8.35 10.50 -21.00
C LYS A 329 8.95 9.09 -20.94
N ILE A 330 8.63 8.25 -21.91
CA ILE A 330 9.32 6.96 -22.08
C ILE A 330 10.77 7.24 -22.51
N MET A 331 11.71 6.91 -21.65
CA MET A 331 13.14 7.01 -21.91
C MET A 331 13.59 5.76 -22.64
N ARG A 332 13.90 5.89 -23.93
CA ARG A 332 14.29 4.75 -24.80
C ARG A 332 15.81 4.65 -24.95
N THR A 333 16.53 5.71 -24.60
CA THR A 333 17.99 5.81 -24.71
C THR A 333 18.62 6.49 -23.50
N PRO A 334 19.94 6.33 -23.27
CA PRO A 334 20.65 7.08 -22.24
C PRO A 334 20.50 8.61 -22.38
N LYS A 335 20.35 9.11 -23.61
CA LYS A 335 20.13 10.53 -23.88
C LYS A 335 18.77 11.02 -23.42
N ASP A 336 17.73 10.20 -23.54
CA ASP A 336 16.40 10.52 -23.03
C ASP A 336 16.42 10.62 -21.50
N GLU A 337 17.14 9.71 -20.84
CA GLU A 337 17.31 9.74 -19.39
C GLU A 337 18.11 10.95 -18.93
N GLU A 338 19.24 11.23 -19.55
CA GLU A 338 20.01 12.44 -19.24
C GLU A 338 19.14 13.71 -19.40
N ALA A 339 18.30 13.77 -20.44
CA ALA A 339 17.39 14.88 -20.67
C ALA A 339 16.31 15.00 -19.57
N CYS A 340 15.72 13.89 -19.13
CA CYS A 340 14.71 13.87 -18.06
C CYS A 340 15.32 14.18 -16.69
N LEU A 341 16.53 13.67 -16.41
CA LEU A 341 17.25 13.89 -15.16
C LEU A 341 17.68 15.36 -14.96
N ARG A 342 17.60 16.22 -15.98
CA ARG A 342 17.81 17.68 -15.83
C ARG A 342 16.78 18.33 -14.90
N LEU A 343 15.64 17.67 -14.64
CA LEU A 343 14.70 18.09 -13.60
C LEU A 343 15.42 18.33 -12.26
N PHE A 344 16.30 17.41 -11.85
CA PHE A 344 17.03 17.48 -10.58
C PHE A 344 18.07 18.63 -10.55
N ASP A 345 18.47 19.13 -11.72
CA ASP A 345 19.34 20.30 -11.87
C ASP A 345 18.57 21.62 -11.95
N SER A 346 17.24 21.55 -12.09
CA SER A 346 16.41 22.73 -12.28
C SER A 346 16.20 23.51 -10.99
N PHE A 347 16.24 22.83 -9.85
CA PHE A 347 15.95 23.41 -8.55
C PHE A 347 17.23 23.54 -7.72
N GLU A 348 17.38 24.69 -7.06
CA GLU A 348 18.41 24.88 -6.03
C GLU A 348 18.09 24.02 -4.79
N ASN A 349 16.80 23.94 -4.44
CA ASN A 349 16.28 23.04 -3.40
C ASN A 349 15.00 22.37 -3.90
N GLY A 350 14.92 21.05 -3.71
CA GLY A 350 13.70 20.28 -3.92
C GLY A 350 13.13 19.86 -2.57
N TYR A 351 11.88 20.24 -2.30
CA TYR A 351 11.25 19.92 -1.02
C TYR A 351 10.56 18.57 -1.11
N ALA A 352 10.92 17.65 -0.21
CA ALA A 352 10.31 16.33 -0.10
C ALA A 352 9.81 16.09 1.33
N ASN A 353 8.79 15.24 1.49
CA ASN A 353 8.37 14.72 2.79
C ASN A 353 8.35 13.19 2.77
N VAL A 354 7.87 12.58 3.85
CA VAL A 354 7.83 11.11 4.03
C VAL A 354 7.06 10.35 2.93
N HIS A 355 6.10 11.02 2.28
CA HIS A 355 5.23 10.40 1.27
C HIS A 355 5.73 10.59 -0.14
N CYS A 356 6.61 11.58 -0.35
CA CYS A 356 7.27 11.79 -1.62
C CYS A 356 8.19 10.61 -1.95
N SER A 357 7.89 9.94 -3.05
CA SER A 357 8.65 8.80 -3.53
C SER A 357 9.12 8.99 -4.95
N LEU A 358 10.07 8.14 -5.34
CA LEU A 358 10.43 7.94 -6.74
C LEU A 358 10.04 6.52 -7.13
N HIS A 359 9.15 6.42 -8.11
CA HIS A 359 8.77 5.16 -8.74
C HIS A 359 9.47 5.03 -10.08
N GLN A 360 9.97 3.85 -10.41
CA GLN A 360 10.49 3.58 -11.75
C GLN A 360 9.72 2.47 -12.42
N HIS A 361 9.26 2.74 -13.63
CA HIS A 361 8.64 1.80 -14.54
C HIS A 361 9.67 1.33 -15.56
N VAL A 362 10.08 0.06 -15.50
CA VAL A 362 11.00 -0.56 -16.45
C VAL A 362 10.20 -1.40 -17.44
N SER A 363 10.52 -1.28 -18.74
CA SER A 363 9.93 -2.08 -19.80
C SER A 363 10.05 -3.57 -19.50
N ASN A 364 8.98 -4.29 -19.79
CA ASN A 364 8.87 -5.72 -19.56
C ASN A 364 8.93 -6.54 -20.85
N GLN A 365 9.27 -5.92 -21.99
CA GLN A 365 9.23 -6.55 -23.31
C GLN A 365 10.08 -7.82 -23.40
N GLU A 366 11.24 -7.82 -22.75
CA GLU A 366 12.15 -8.95 -22.70
C GLU A 366 11.82 -9.96 -21.58
N LEU A 367 10.81 -9.69 -20.74
CA LEU A 367 10.39 -10.60 -19.67
C LEU A 367 9.35 -11.60 -20.20
N ASP A 368 9.83 -12.82 -20.43
CA ASP A 368 8.98 -13.99 -20.53
C ASP A 368 8.36 -14.35 -19.16
N PHE A 369 7.45 -15.32 -19.18
CA PHE A 369 6.75 -15.73 -17.96
C PHE A 369 7.71 -16.17 -16.85
N ASP A 370 8.70 -16.99 -17.20
CA ASP A 370 9.72 -17.44 -16.25
C ASP A 370 10.64 -16.29 -15.81
N GLY A 371 10.85 -15.27 -16.64
CA GLY A 371 11.57 -14.04 -16.33
C GLY A 371 10.93 -13.27 -15.20
N TYR A 372 9.60 -13.19 -15.17
CA TYR A 372 8.89 -12.63 -14.01
C TYR A 372 9.10 -13.47 -12.75
N LYS A 373 9.02 -14.81 -12.85
CA LYS A 373 9.29 -15.69 -11.70
C LYS A 373 10.70 -15.48 -11.15
N ARG A 374 11.70 -15.38 -12.04
CA ARG A 374 13.08 -15.04 -11.71
C ARG A 374 13.17 -13.68 -11.01
N LEU A 375 12.48 -12.67 -11.54
CA LEU A 375 12.48 -11.32 -10.97
C LEU A 375 11.90 -11.26 -9.55
N VAL A 376 10.77 -11.93 -9.28
CA VAL A 376 10.20 -12.01 -7.93
C VAL A 376 11.16 -12.69 -6.96
N LYS A 377 11.77 -13.81 -7.37
CA LYS A 377 12.74 -14.55 -6.55
C LYS A 377 13.96 -13.71 -6.20
N ARG A 378 14.48 -12.95 -7.17
CA ARG A 378 15.59 -12.00 -6.95
C ARG A 378 15.20 -10.90 -5.99
N MET A 379 14.01 -10.32 -6.17
CA MET A 379 13.49 -9.32 -5.25
C MET A 379 13.42 -9.87 -3.83
N MET A 380 12.87 -11.06 -3.61
CA MET A 380 12.84 -11.69 -2.28
C MET A 380 14.24 -11.81 -1.66
N GLN A 381 15.20 -12.34 -2.41
CA GLN A 381 16.54 -12.62 -1.88
C GLN A 381 17.28 -11.35 -1.47
N PHE A 382 17.05 -10.23 -2.17
CA PHE A 382 17.88 -9.02 -2.02
C PHE A 382 17.13 -7.80 -1.54
N GLU A 383 15.81 -7.85 -1.39
CA GLU A 383 15.01 -6.72 -0.96
C GLU A 383 15.58 -6.05 0.28
N LYS A 384 15.89 -6.82 1.33
CA LYS A 384 16.42 -6.23 2.57
C LYS A 384 17.71 -5.44 2.31
N ALA A 385 18.58 -5.93 1.41
CA ALA A 385 19.80 -5.22 1.04
C ALA A 385 19.50 -4.00 0.14
N ILE A 386 18.57 -4.14 -0.81
CA ILE A 386 18.14 -3.09 -1.75
C ILE A 386 17.47 -1.94 -1.01
N VAL A 387 16.46 -2.23 -0.19
CA VAL A 387 15.75 -1.27 0.68
C VAL A 387 16.74 -0.61 1.65
N ARG A 388 17.67 -1.37 2.24
CA ARG A 388 18.72 -0.78 3.10
C ARG A 388 19.66 0.15 2.36
N ASN A 389 19.79 0.04 1.03
CA ASN A 389 20.65 0.91 0.23
C ASN A 389 19.89 2.10 -0.36
N PHE A 390 18.61 1.99 -0.68
CA PHE A 390 17.87 3.05 -1.38
C PHE A 390 16.66 3.63 -0.64
N ALA A 391 16.23 3.01 0.48
CA ALA A 391 14.88 3.23 1.07
C ALA A 391 14.84 3.28 2.60
N ALA A 392 15.98 3.37 3.31
CA ALA A 392 15.99 3.19 4.76
C ALA A 392 15.24 4.33 5.49
N PRO A 393 14.43 4.01 6.52
CA PRO A 393 13.74 5.02 7.31
C PRO A 393 14.73 5.84 8.13
N GLU A 394 14.51 7.14 8.21
CA GLU A 394 15.37 8.08 8.93
C GLU A 394 14.57 8.78 10.02
N ARG A 395 15.17 8.94 11.20
CA ARG A 395 14.67 9.83 12.26
C ARG A 395 15.72 10.90 12.59
N HIS A 396 15.26 12.10 12.93
CA HIS A 396 16.07 13.19 13.47
C HIS A 396 15.33 13.83 14.62
N ASP A 397 16.01 14.02 15.75
CA ASP A 397 15.44 14.54 16.99
C ASP A 397 14.15 13.83 17.44
N GLY A 398 14.13 12.50 17.30
CA GLY A 398 12.96 11.67 17.63
C GLY A 398 11.86 11.66 16.57
N LYS A 399 11.84 12.62 15.63
CA LYS A 399 10.84 12.73 14.56
C LYS A 399 11.20 11.91 13.34
N LEU A 400 10.19 11.35 12.69
CA LEU A 400 10.35 10.59 11.45
C LEU A 400 10.60 11.55 10.28
N LEU A 401 11.77 11.43 9.66
CA LEU A 401 12.15 12.20 8.48
C LEU A 401 11.76 11.47 7.18
N TYR A 402 11.97 10.15 7.16
CA TYR A 402 11.67 9.29 6.01
C TYR A 402 11.09 7.95 6.46
N ALA A 403 10.07 7.51 5.75
CA ALA A 403 9.42 6.22 5.85
C ALA A 403 8.54 6.07 4.61
N THR A 404 8.98 5.26 3.65
CA THR A 404 8.07 4.82 2.60
C THR A 404 6.84 4.19 3.24
N TYR A 405 5.66 4.29 2.64
CA TYR A 405 4.51 3.49 3.08
C TYR A 405 4.84 1.97 3.08
N ILE A 406 5.84 1.57 2.28
CA ILE A 406 6.45 0.23 2.27
C ILE A 406 7.17 -0.10 3.58
N SER A 407 7.70 0.89 4.31
CA SER A 407 8.29 0.69 5.64
C SER A 407 7.25 0.42 6.76
N ARG A 408 5.96 0.71 6.53
CA ARG A 408 4.83 0.22 7.36
C ARG A 408 4.49 -1.25 7.07
N ASN A 409 4.79 -1.71 5.85
CA ASN A 409 4.63 -3.10 5.39
C ASN A 409 5.92 -3.93 5.48
N LEU A 410 7.02 -3.35 5.97
CA LEU A 410 7.90 -4.08 6.87
C LEU A 410 7.03 -4.38 8.08
N SER A 411 6.35 -5.52 8.05
CA SER A 411 5.52 -6.08 9.12
C SER A 411 5.99 -5.63 10.50
N THR A 412 5.07 -5.45 11.44
CA THR A 412 5.32 -5.10 12.86
C THR A 412 6.39 -5.97 13.57
N ASN A 413 6.87 -7.04 12.94
CA ASN A 413 7.92 -7.95 13.36
C ASN A 413 9.02 -8.25 12.30
N ASP A 414 9.23 -7.41 11.27
CA ASP A 414 10.18 -7.64 10.16
C ASP A 414 9.98 -8.94 9.30
N SER A 415 8.95 -9.76 9.57
CA SER A 415 8.56 -10.93 8.76
C SER A 415 7.75 -10.55 7.50
N ARG A 416 8.38 -10.59 6.32
CA ARG A 416 7.69 -10.33 5.05
C ARG A 416 7.14 -11.59 4.41
N ASP A 417 6.06 -11.47 3.65
CA ASP A 417 5.38 -12.58 2.95
C ASP A 417 6.09 -13.06 1.68
N TYR A 418 7.31 -12.58 1.39
CA TYR A 418 8.04 -12.93 0.18
C TYR A 418 8.28 -14.44 -0.02
N PRO A 419 8.56 -15.25 1.03
CA PRO A 419 8.55 -16.71 0.92
C PRO A 419 7.27 -17.26 0.30
N LEU A 420 6.11 -16.81 0.77
CA LEU A 420 4.81 -17.21 0.22
C LEU A 420 4.62 -16.66 -1.20
N LEU A 421 4.99 -15.39 -1.44
CA LEU A 421 4.90 -14.78 -2.77
C LEU A 421 5.70 -15.57 -3.81
N CYS A 422 6.91 -16.03 -3.49
CA CYS A 422 7.72 -16.87 -4.38
C CYS A 422 7.03 -18.20 -4.67
N LEU A 423 6.49 -18.88 -3.65
CA LEU A 423 5.76 -20.13 -3.83
C LEU A 423 4.50 -19.92 -4.70
N MET A 424 3.73 -18.87 -4.44
CA MET A 424 2.55 -18.51 -5.23
C MET A 424 2.92 -18.16 -6.68
N THR A 425 4.03 -17.45 -6.89
CA THR A 425 4.56 -17.11 -8.21
C THR A 425 4.94 -18.38 -8.97
N ASP A 426 5.61 -19.33 -8.30
CA ASP A 426 6.00 -20.60 -8.89
C ASP A 426 4.80 -21.45 -9.28
N MET A 427 3.74 -21.40 -8.48
CA MET A 427 2.47 -22.06 -8.77
C MET A 427 1.69 -21.43 -9.91
N CYS A 428 2.04 -20.23 -10.42
CA CYS A 428 1.37 -19.70 -11.60
C CYS A 428 1.74 -20.53 -12.84
N ASP A 429 0.78 -20.76 -13.73
CA ASP A 429 0.98 -21.48 -15.00
C ASP A 429 1.06 -20.55 -16.21
N ASN A 430 0.59 -19.30 -16.06
CA ASN A 430 0.54 -18.32 -17.15
C ASN A 430 0.58 -16.86 -16.62
N LYS A 431 0.68 -15.91 -17.56
CA LYS A 431 0.75 -14.47 -17.25
C LYS A 431 -0.52 -13.95 -16.58
N ASP A 432 -1.71 -14.44 -16.92
CA ASP A 432 -2.98 -13.99 -16.33
C ASP A 432 -3.04 -14.33 -14.82
N GLN A 433 -2.64 -15.54 -14.45
CA GLN A 433 -2.50 -15.94 -13.05
C GLN A 433 -1.47 -15.09 -12.31
N LEU A 434 -0.37 -14.71 -12.99
CA LEU A 434 0.61 -13.79 -12.42
C LEU A 434 0.02 -12.38 -12.23
N VAL A 435 -0.77 -11.86 -13.17
CA VAL A 435 -1.51 -10.58 -13.05
C VAL A 435 -2.47 -10.62 -11.86
N GLU A 436 -3.12 -11.75 -11.61
CA GLU A 436 -3.91 -11.91 -10.40
C GLU A 436 -3.04 -11.96 -9.14
N MET A 437 -1.95 -12.72 -9.18
CA MET A 437 -1.04 -12.90 -8.04
C MET A 437 -0.35 -11.59 -7.64
N VAL A 438 -0.03 -10.70 -8.57
CA VAL A 438 0.55 -9.38 -8.26
C VAL A 438 -0.43 -8.50 -7.47
N SER A 439 -1.71 -8.87 -7.40
CA SER A 439 -2.67 -8.23 -6.51
C SER A 439 -2.46 -8.57 -5.03
N PHE A 440 -1.75 -9.66 -4.71
CA PHE A 440 -1.34 -9.99 -3.35
C PHE A 440 -0.40 -8.90 -2.83
N GLY A 441 -0.88 -7.90 -2.10
CA GLY A 441 -0.07 -6.76 -1.62
C GLY A 441 -0.15 -5.49 -2.48
N HIS A 442 -1.17 -5.36 -3.35
CA HIS A 442 -1.34 -4.40 -4.46
C HIS A 442 -0.89 -2.93 -4.26
N LYS A 443 -0.72 -2.43 -3.03
CA LYS A 443 -0.49 -1.00 -2.80
C LYS A 443 0.87 -0.63 -2.23
N TYR A 444 1.58 -1.57 -1.60
CA TYR A 444 2.78 -1.23 -0.83
C TYR A 444 3.86 -2.30 -0.96
N LYS A 445 4.19 -2.65 -2.20
CA LYS A 445 5.33 -3.52 -2.53
C LYS A 445 6.50 -2.70 -2.98
N THR A 446 7.69 -3.18 -2.63
CA THR A 446 8.94 -2.76 -3.24
C THR A 446 8.97 -3.02 -4.75
N LEU A 447 8.27 -4.08 -5.21
CA LEU A 447 8.15 -4.49 -6.60
C LEU A 447 6.69 -4.73 -6.97
N ASN A 448 6.19 -4.00 -7.95
CA ASN A 448 4.90 -4.21 -8.57
C ASN A 448 5.11 -4.73 -10.00
N ILE A 449 4.68 -5.95 -10.27
CA ILE A 449 4.80 -6.55 -11.61
C ILE A 449 3.48 -6.28 -12.32
N VAL A 450 3.53 -5.61 -13.46
CA VAL A 450 2.34 -5.35 -14.28
C VAL A 450 2.60 -5.98 -15.65
N PRO A 451 2.30 -7.28 -15.84
CA PRO A 451 2.70 -8.01 -17.03
C PRO A 451 2.22 -7.43 -18.36
N GLU A 452 1.15 -6.63 -18.34
CA GLU A 452 0.58 -5.93 -19.49
C GLU A 452 1.25 -4.59 -19.80
N HIS A 453 2.08 -4.06 -18.88
CA HIS A 453 2.64 -2.71 -18.99
C HIS A 453 4.14 -2.72 -18.70
N THR A 454 4.52 -2.70 -17.43
CA THR A 454 5.89 -2.51 -16.97
C THR A 454 6.12 -3.28 -15.69
N VAL A 455 7.37 -3.39 -15.28
CA VAL A 455 7.69 -3.68 -13.89
C VAL A 455 7.98 -2.37 -13.17
N GLU A 456 7.37 -2.16 -12.02
CA GLU A 456 7.45 -0.93 -11.27
C GLU A 456 8.13 -1.14 -9.92
N PHE A 457 9.14 -0.33 -9.63
CA PHE A 457 9.89 -0.34 -8.39
C PHE A 457 9.52 0.90 -7.56
N ARG A 458 9.06 0.70 -6.31
CA ARG A 458 8.41 1.75 -5.51
C ARG A 458 9.12 2.14 -4.21
N PHE A 459 10.37 1.73 -4.03
CA PHE A 459 11.03 1.80 -2.72
C PHE A 459 11.93 2.99 -2.51
N MET A 460 12.28 3.75 -3.54
CA MET A 460 13.14 4.90 -3.38
C MET A 460 12.36 6.08 -2.80
N ASN A 461 12.87 6.67 -1.71
CA ASN A 461 12.39 7.97 -1.25
C ASN A 461 12.73 9.03 -2.30
N ALA A 462 11.92 10.08 -2.42
CA ALA A 462 12.25 11.18 -3.31
C ALA A 462 13.55 11.87 -2.87
N HIS A 463 14.52 11.92 -3.78
CA HIS A 463 15.80 12.62 -3.58
C HIS A 463 16.11 13.49 -4.80
N PHE A 464 16.72 14.63 -4.57
CA PHE A 464 17.15 15.58 -5.61
C PHE A 464 18.63 15.45 -5.99
N ASN A 465 19.32 14.43 -5.49
CA ASN A 465 20.64 14.05 -5.94
C ASN A 465 20.53 13.24 -7.24
N LYS A 466 20.89 13.87 -8.36
CA LYS A 466 20.77 13.32 -9.72
C LYS A 466 21.57 12.03 -9.90
N GLU A 467 22.79 11.98 -9.37
CA GLU A 467 23.68 10.82 -9.48
C GLU A 467 23.11 9.62 -8.71
N PHE A 468 22.55 9.86 -7.52
CA PHE A 468 21.88 8.83 -6.73
C PHE A 468 20.62 8.31 -7.43
N VAL A 469 19.80 9.19 -8.02
CA VAL A 469 18.63 8.80 -8.81
C VAL A 469 19.05 7.98 -10.03
N SER A 470 20.05 8.44 -10.81
CA SER A 470 20.54 7.70 -11.98
C SER A 470 21.06 6.30 -11.60
N ALA A 471 21.77 6.18 -10.48
CA ALA A 471 22.23 4.90 -9.98
C ALA A 471 21.06 3.97 -9.59
N PHE A 472 20.01 4.49 -8.96
CA PHE A 472 18.79 3.72 -8.71
C PHE A 472 18.12 3.25 -10.01
N LEU A 473 17.99 4.14 -11.01
CA LEU A 473 17.38 3.81 -12.29
C LEU A 473 18.15 2.70 -13.01
N GLN A 474 19.49 2.79 -13.02
CA GLN A 474 20.37 1.77 -13.59
C GLN A 474 20.27 0.45 -12.82
N PHE A 475 20.27 0.50 -11.49
CA PHE A 475 20.19 -0.68 -10.63
C PHE A 475 18.96 -1.54 -10.95
N ASN A 476 17.79 -0.92 -11.07
CA ASN A 476 16.55 -1.62 -11.37
C ASN A 476 16.50 -2.16 -12.80
N ARG A 477 17.03 -1.42 -13.79
CA ARG A 477 17.18 -1.95 -15.16
C ARG A 477 18.07 -3.17 -15.20
N ASP A 478 19.23 -3.11 -14.55
CA ASP A 478 20.16 -4.25 -14.45
C ASP A 478 19.46 -5.46 -13.81
N MET A 479 18.62 -5.24 -12.80
CA MET A 479 17.85 -6.31 -12.16
C MET A 479 16.85 -6.98 -13.13
N VAL A 480 16.13 -6.18 -13.93
CA VAL A 480 15.18 -6.66 -14.94
C VAL A 480 15.89 -7.38 -16.08
N ASN A 481 16.95 -6.80 -16.64
CA ASN A 481 17.71 -7.37 -17.75
C ASN A 481 18.33 -8.70 -17.38
N SER A 482 18.94 -8.73 -16.20
CA SER A 482 19.51 -9.96 -15.68
C SER A 482 18.41 -11.02 -15.49
N ALA A 483 17.17 -10.64 -15.16
CA ALA A 483 16.07 -11.59 -14.97
C ALA A 483 15.56 -12.12 -16.31
N ALA A 484 15.47 -11.27 -17.32
CA ALA A 484 15.20 -11.68 -18.71
C ALA A 484 16.25 -12.69 -19.18
N ASN A 485 17.53 -12.37 -19.02
CA ASN A 485 18.66 -13.16 -19.52
C ASN A 485 19.04 -14.35 -18.62
N ASN A 486 18.37 -14.53 -17.48
CA ASN A 486 18.73 -15.52 -16.47
C ASN A 486 20.21 -15.43 -16.01
N GLU A 487 20.77 -14.22 -15.98
CA GLU A 487 22.17 -14.00 -15.62
C GLU A 487 22.41 -14.25 -14.11
N GLY A 488 23.52 -14.90 -13.78
CA GLY A 488 23.91 -15.15 -12.39
C GLY A 488 24.37 -13.91 -11.62
N THR A 489 24.58 -12.78 -12.28
CA THR A 489 25.02 -11.52 -11.67
C THR A 489 23.89 -10.51 -11.75
N PHE A 490 23.09 -10.39 -10.68
CA PHE A 490 21.82 -9.66 -10.74
C PHE A 490 21.70 -8.49 -9.75
N VAL A 491 22.65 -8.31 -8.82
CA VAL A 491 22.76 -7.11 -7.97
C VAL A 491 24.04 -6.40 -8.34
N ASN A 492 23.92 -5.19 -8.89
CA ASN A 492 25.05 -4.29 -9.09
C ASN A 492 25.54 -3.77 -7.72
N ARG A 493 26.23 -4.63 -6.95
CA ARG A 493 26.64 -4.37 -5.56
C ARG A 493 27.64 -3.22 -5.46
N ALA A 494 28.46 -3.04 -6.48
CA ALA A 494 29.38 -1.90 -6.57
C ALA A 494 28.57 -0.60 -6.61
N LEU A 495 27.61 -0.50 -7.55
CA LEU A 495 26.72 0.65 -7.68
C LEU A 495 25.91 0.89 -6.39
N ALA A 496 25.30 -0.15 -5.82
CA ALA A 496 24.50 -0.01 -4.59
C ALA A 496 25.34 0.40 -3.37
N LYS A 497 26.63 0.03 -3.32
CA LYS A 497 27.57 0.46 -2.25
C LYS A 497 28.12 1.86 -2.51
N GLU A 498 28.31 2.24 -3.76
CA GLU A 498 28.76 3.57 -4.16
C GLU A 498 27.68 4.62 -3.92
N TYR A 499 26.45 4.31 -4.31
CA TYR A 499 25.28 5.17 -4.23
C TYR A 499 24.28 4.60 -3.23
N SER A 500 24.71 4.41 -1.97
CA SER A 500 23.79 4.08 -0.87
C SER A 500 23.20 5.34 -0.25
N TRP A 501 22.03 5.27 0.38
CA TRP A 501 21.37 6.42 1.01
C TRP A 501 22.24 7.11 2.06
N LYS A 502 23.12 6.35 2.76
CA LYS A 502 24.07 6.93 3.72
C LYS A 502 25.06 7.86 3.03
N LYS A 503 25.61 7.43 1.91
CA LYS A 503 26.50 8.26 1.08
C LYS A 503 25.74 9.38 0.35
N ASN A 504 24.51 9.10 -0.07
CA ASN A 504 23.64 10.13 -0.62
C ASN A 504 23.46 11.25 0.41
N ARG A 505 23.18 10.93 1.68
CA ARG A 505 23.06 11.93 2.74
C ARG A 505 24.30 12.81 2.92
N GLU A 506 25.49 12.25 2.72
CA GLU A 506 26.75 13.01 2.81
C GLU A 506 26.93 13.99 1.63
N THR A 507 26.25 13.75 0.51
CA THR A 507 26.49 14.43 -0.77
C THR A 507 25.27 15.18 -1.33
N ASP A 508 24.07 14.86 -0.85
CA ASP A 508 22.81 15.48 -1.23
C ASP A 508 22.69 16.85 -0.56
N LYS A 509 22.86 17.88 -1.37
CA LYS A 509 22.81 19.29 -0.94
C LYS A 509 21.50 19.98 -1.30
N LYS A 510 20.60 19.30 -2.02
CA LYS A 510 19.40 19.91 -2.63
C LYS A 510 18.11 19.43 -1.97
N THR A 511 18.07 18.20 -1.46
CA THR A 511 16.85 17.68 -0.85
C THR A 511 16.61 18.35 0.48
N VAL A 512 15.52 19.12 0.56
CA VAL A 512 15.06 19.72 1.81
C VAL A 512 13.89 18.92 2.35
N ILE A 513 14.10 18.29 3.50
CA ILE A 513 13.09 17.46 4.16
C ILE A 513 12.15 18.35 4.95
N LYS A 514 10.85 18.23 4.69
CA LYS A 514 9.81 18.84 5.52
C LYS A 514 9.23 17.81 6.47
N PRO A 515 9.08 18.15 7.77
CA PRO A 515 8.40 17.27 8.72
C PRO A 515 6.95 17.02 8.29
N LEU A 516 6.40 15.91 8.76
CA LEU A 516 5.04 15.48 8.45
C LEU A 516 3.98 16.48 8.95
N SER A 517 2.81 16.47 8.31
CA SER A 517 1.60 16.92 8.98
C SER A 517 1.28 15.89 10.08
N TYR A 518 0.70 16.36 11.19
CA TYR A 518 0.56 15.56 12.40
C TYR A 518 -0.22 14.26 12.15
N TYR A 519 -1.17 14.23 11.21
CA TYR A 519 -1.95 13.04 10.87
C TYR A 519 -1.08 11.82 10.50
N TYR A 520 -0.03 12.03 9.72
CA TYR A 520 0.83 10.96 9.25
C TYR A 520 1.89 10.57 10.28
N GLU A 521 2.41 11.55 11.02
CA GLU A 521 3.32 11.31 12.15
C GLU A 521 2.59 10.55 13.27
N HIS A 522 1.36 10.95 13.61
CA HIS A 522 0.51 10.26 14.57
C HIS A 522 0.13 8.85 14.14
N GLN A 523 -0.25 8.62 12.87
CA GLN A 523 -0.48 7.23 12.44
C GLN A 523 0.80 6.41 12.58
N TYR A 524 1.96 6.93 12.20
CA TYR A 524 3.23 6.22 12.33
C TYR A 524 3.63 5.97 13.80
N ASP A 525 3.48 6.97 14.66
CA ASP A 525 3.80 6.89 16.07
C ASP A 525 2.67 6.23 16.89
N SER A 526 1.44 6.10 16.40
CA SER A 526 0.40 5.29 17.07
C SER A 526 0.73 3.79 17.07
N TYR A 527 1.62 3.36 16.16
CA TYR A 527 2.25 2.03 16.18
C TYR A 527 3.43 1.92 17.16
N ARG A 528 3.85 3.04 17.77
CA ARG A 528 4.82 3.13 18.87
C ARG A 528 4.28 4.05 19.96
N PRO A 529 3.56 3.52 20.96
CA PRO A 529 2.75 4.35 21.84
C PRO A 529 3.64 5.37 22.58
N GLN A 530 3.60 6.64 22.17
CA GLN A 530 4.01 7.80 22.98
C GLN A 530 3.77 9.14 22.26
N GLU A 531 2.70 9.82 22.67
CA GLU A 531 2.62 11.26 23.05
C GLU A 531 1.25 11.87 22.74
N THR A 532 0.74 12.65 23.69
CA THR A 532 -0.56 13.31 23.62
C THR A 532 -0.45 14.60 22.83
N VAL A 533 -1.33 14.82 21.85
CA VAL A 533 -1.19 15.95 20.92
C VAL A 533 -2.04 17.15 21.31
N SER A 534 -1.45 18.33 21.10
CA SER A 534 -2.05 19.60 21.46
C SER A 534 -3.25 19.95 20.60
N LYS A 535 -4.28 20.52 21.24
CA LYS A 535 -5.54 20.93 20.62
C LYS A 535 -5.36 21.91 19.44
N SER A 536 -4.39 22.83 19.53
CA SER A 536 -4.10 23.81 18.47
C SER A 536 -3.60 23.16 17.17
N THR A 537 -2.90 22.04 17.28
CA THR A 537 -2.42 21.27 16.13
C THR A 537 -3.61 20.63 15.40
N ILE A 538 -4.57 20.07 16.16
CA ILE A 538 -5.78 19.47 15.60
C ILE A 538 -6.64 20.52 14.88
N ASP A 539 -6.79 21.72 15.45
CA ASP A 539 -7.53 22.83 14.84
C ASP A 539 -6.89 23.31 13.52
N GLY A 540 -5.55 23.30 13.44
CA GLY A 540 -4.81 23.64 12.22
C GLY A 540 -5.02 22.65 11.07
N GLU A 541 -4.99 21.35 11.37
CA GLU A 541 -5.19 20.25 10.40
C GLU A 541 -6.58 20.29 9.74
N GLN A 542 -7.58 20.78 10.47
CA GLN A 542 -8.94 20.81 9.95
C GLN A 542 -9.24 22.01 9.09
N LYS A 543 -8.65 23.16 9.45
CA LYS A 543 -8.62 24.30 8.54
C LYS A 543 -7.97 23.90 7.22
N TYR A 544 -6.92 23.09 7.29
CA TYR A 544 -6.21 22.58 6.14
C TYR A 544 -7.04 21.58 5.30
N ALA A 545 -7.66 20.57 5.91
CA ALA A 545 -8.56 19.63 5.24
C ALA A 545 -9.72 20.35 4.53
N HIS A 546 -10.28 21.38 5.17
CA HIS A 546 -11.35 22.21 4.61
C HIS A 546 -10.92 22.93 3.32
N LEU A 547 -9.70 23.48 3.29
CA LEU A 547 -9.14 24.16 2.12
C LEU A 547 -8.91 23.19 0.94
N VAL A 548 -8.53 21.95 1.23
CA VAL A 548 -8.38 20.90 0.20
C VAL A 548 -9.74 20.53 -0.40
N VAL A 549 -10.77 20.34 0.42
CA VAL A 549 -12.13 20.04 -0.04
C VAL A 549 -12.70 21.19 -0.87
N GLN A 550 -12.52 22.43 -0.42
CA GLN A 550 -12.93 23.62 -1.17
C GLN A 550 -12.29 23.66 -2.56
N ALA A 551 -10.98 23.43 -2.64
CA ALA A 551 -10.27 23.39 -3.92
C ALA A 551 -10.74 22.26 -4.86
N LEU A 552 -11.09 21.09 -4.32
CA LEU A 552 -11.64 19.97 -5.11
C LEU A 552 -13.05 20.27 -5.65
N ASN A 553 -13.86 21.00 -4.88
CA ASN A 553 -15.19 21.48 -5.30
C ASN A 553 -15.06 22.56 -6.39
N GLU A 554 -14.20 23.56 -6.19
CA GLU A 554 -13.99 24.67 -7.13
C GLU A 554 -13.45 24.17 -8.48
N THR A 555 -12.65 23.10 -8.48
CA THR A 555 -12.10 22.47 -9.69
C THR A 555 -13.03 21.44 -10.34
N LYS A 556 -14.25 21.24 -9.82
CA LYS A 556 -15.21 20.22 -10.28
C LYS A 556 -14.66 18.78 -10.32
N LYS A 557 -13.58 18.52 -9.58
CA LYS A 557 -12.98 17.19 -9.42
C LYS A 557 -13.73 16.34 -8.39
N LEU A 558 -14.59 16.97 -7.59
CA LEU A 558 -15.60 16.30 -6.76
C LEU A 558 -16.96 16.35 -7.50
N ALA A 559 -17.36 15.24 -8.15
CA ALA A 559 -18.69 15.12 -8.76
C ALA A 559 -19.76 14.59 -7.78
N TYR A 560 -19.40 14.33 -6.52
CA TYR A 560 -20.32 13.86 -5.49
C TYR A 560 -20.67 14.99 -4.52
N SER A 561 -21.79 15.65 -4.77
CA SER A 561 -22.41 16.56 -3.81
C SER A 561 -23.20 15.74 -2.79
N ASN A 562 -22.65 15.59 -1.58
CA ASN A 562 -23.41 15.05 -0.45
C ASN A 562 -24.62 15.98 -0.14
N PRO A 563 -25.87 15.50 -0.23
CA PRO A 563 -27.06 16.32 0.07
C PRO A 563 -27.08 16.88 1.51
N LEU A 564 -26.47 16.17 2.47
CA LEU A 564 -26.31 16.60 3.86
C LEU A 564 -25.27 17.71 4.03
N PHE A 565 -24.26 17.78 3.14
CA PHE A 565 -23.28 18.86 3.14
C PHE A 565 -23.90 20.16 2.61
N ILE A 566 -24.68 20.08 1.52
CA ILE A 566 -25.41 21.24 0.98
C ILE A 566 -26.45 21.76 1.99
N SER A 567 -27.14 20.88 2.74
CA SER A 567 -28.13 21.33 3.74
C SER A 567 -27.45 22.07 4.91
N LYS A 568 -26.29 21.61 5.38
CA LYS A 568 -25.52 22.27 6.45
C LYS A 568 -24.83 23.56 5.99
N VAL A 569 -24.37 23.66 4.75
CA VAL A 569 -23.76 24.88 4.18
C VAL A 569 -24.81 25.94 3.88
N LYS A 570 -25.97 25.59 3.31
CA LYS A 570 -27.08 26.54 3.09
C LYS A 570 -27.69 27.05 4.40
N ALA A 571 -27.74 26.21 5.44
CA ALA A 571 -28.22 26.64 6.76
C ALA A 571 -27.25 27.62 7.48
N ARG A 572 -25.99 27.74 7.03
CA ARG A 572 -24.99 28.66 7.57
C ARG A 572 -24.79 29.95 6.76
N HIS A 573 -25.55 30.15 5.68
CA HIS A 573 -25.58 31.41 4.91
C HIS A 573 -26.95 32.11 4.96
N VAL A 574 -27.84 31.64 5.85
CA VAL A 574 -29.05 32.36 6.27
C VAL A 574 -29.00 32.51 7.79
N ARG A 575 -28.10 33.38 8.24
CA ARG A 575 -28.25 34.26 9.39
C ARG A 575 -27.19 35.34 9.33
#